data_AF-A0A242LMP0-F1
#
_entry.id   AF-A0A242LMP0-F1
#
_cell.length_a   1.000
_cell.length_b   1.000
_cell.length_c   1.000
_cell.angle_alpha   90.00
_cell.angle_beta   90.00
_cell.angle_gamma   90.00
#
_symmetry.space_group_name_H-M   'P 1'
#
loop_
_entity.id
_entity.type
_entity.pdbx_description
1 polymer ?
#
loop_
_entity_poly.entity_id
_entity_poly.type
_entity_poly.pdbx_seq_one_letter_code
_entity_poly.pdbx_strand_id
1 'polypeptide(L)'
;MKHFRRGIFFGVSFLLVTFFFGFQLPTFAENLPASPDHFYLDQPGILDETTKNLVDQKGKLYKEKTEAPQVILAVIDSTDGDSIDSYAPDLFKKWQIGNQKKDNGVLILYAVNDGDRNVRIEVGYGLEDVITDSVAGNILQQAKDDLKSNDNTSINKGLQYTFNAVTTLIDKHYDYPADQNALSDDEIDQVSADDSSDGESIFSLFFVLLIVLPFILFGGRGGRGGRGGGPWYWGGGGFGGGSSSGGGSFGGGGGFSGG
;
A
#
# COMPACT_ATOMS: atom_id res chain seq x y z
N MET A 1 50.83 6.90 46.08
CA MET A 1 50.13 6.21 44.96
C MET A 1 48.74 6.82 44.67
N LYS A 2 48.62 8.13 44.38
CA LYS A 2 47.31 8.77 44.09
C LYS A 2 47.26 9.66 42.84
N HIS A 3 48.38 9.90 42.14
CA HIS A 3 48.40 10.80 40.98
C HIS A 3 48.34 10.11 39.61
N PHE A 4 48.49 8.77 39.54
CA PHE A 4 48.60 8.06 38.26
C PHE A 4 47.26 7.65 37.61
N ARG A 5 46.13 7.83 38.32
CA ARG A 5 44.79 7.43 37.83
C ARG A 5 44.01 8.53 37.10
N ARG A 6 44.46 9.80 37.14
CA ARG A 6 43.74 10.94 36.53
C ARG A 6 44.07 11.14 35.04
N GLY A 7 45.26 10.76 34.57
CA GLY A 7 45.65 10.90 33.15
C GLY A 7 44.98 9.90 32.21
N ILE A 8 44.72 8.68 32.70
CA ILE A 8 44.09 7.60 31.89
C ILE A 8 42.62 7.92 31.61
N PHE A 9 41.91 8.52 32.57
CA PHE A 9 40.51 8.93 32.38
C PHE A 9 40.35 10.06 31.36
N PHE A 10 41.28 11.03 31.32
CA PHE A 10 41.28 12.10 30.33
C PHE A 10 41.64 11.60 28.92
N GLY A 11 42.56 10.64 28.78
CA GLY A 11 42.92 10.04 27.50
C GLY A 11 41.81 9.18 26.89
N VAL A 12 41.13 8.36 27.70
CA VAL A 12 40.01 7.53 27.23
C VAL A 12 38.78 8.39 26.89
N SER A 13 38.53 9.48 27.63
CA SER A 13 37.47 10.43 27.30
C SER A 13 37.74 11.18 26.00
N PHE A 14 39.00 11.52 25.69
CA PHE A 14 39.36 12.18 24.43
C PHE A 14 39.21 11.24 23.21
N LEU A 15 39.47 9.94 23.40
CA LEU A 15 39.33 8.91 22.36
C LEU A 15 37.85 8.54 22.08
N LEU A 16 36.97 8.62 23.08
CA LEU A 16 35.53 8.44 22.90
C LEU A 16 34.85 9.63 22.21
N VAL A 17 35.30 10.87 22.47
CA VAL A 17 34.74 12.06 21.82
C VAL A 17 35.16 12.15 20.34
N THR A 18 36.36 11.69 19.98
CA THR A 18 36.81 11.63 18.58
C THR A 18 36.13 10.52 17.77
N PHE A 19 35.76 9.40 18.40
CA PHE A 19 34.96 8.36 17.75
C PHE A 19 33.53 8.82 17.42
N PHE A 20 32.94 9.70 18.25
CA PHE A 20 31.61 10.27 18.00
C PHE A 20 31.58 11.36 16.91
N PHE A 21 32.69 12.04 16.65
CA PHE A 21 32.78 13.09 15.62
C PHE A 21 33.22 12.58 14.24
N GLY A 22 33.75 11.35 14.13
CA GLY A 22 34.29 10.80 12.88
C GLY A 22 33.30 10.09 11.97
N PHE A 23 32.09 9.77 12.46
CA PHE A 23 31.04 9.07 11.70
C PHE A 23 30.01 10.08 11.15
N GLN A 24 30.45 10.98 10.27
CA GLN A 24 29.53 11.67 9.38
C GLN A 24 29.21 10.68 8.26
N LEU A 25 28.14 9.88 8.41
CA LEU A 25 27.63 9.13 7.27
C LEU A 25 27.20 10.16 6.21
N PRO A 26 27.64 10.05 4.95
CA PRO A 26 27.12 10.90 3.89
C PRO A 26 25.61 10.64 3.83
N THR A 27 24.82 11.66 4.17
CA THR A 27 23.40 11.67 3.84
C THR A 27 23.33 11.80 2.33
N PHE A 28 23.05 10.70 1.62
CA PHE A 28 22.63 10.80 0.23
C PHE A 28 21.30 11.56 0.24
N ALA A 29 21.35 12.83 -0.17
CA ALA A 29 20.13 13.54 -0.49
C ALA A 29 19.57 12.87 -1.73
N GLU A 30 18.40 12.25 -1.61
CA GLU A 30 17.68 11.67 -2.72
C GLU A 30 17.48 12.74 -3.79
N ASN A 31 18.09 12.54 -4.96
CA ASN A 31 18.12 13.55 -6.02
C ASN A 31 16.83 13.50 -6.85
N LEU A 32 15.72 13.83 -6.21
CA LEU A 32 14.42 13.87 -6.88
C LEU A 32 14.41 14.99 -7.94
N PRO A 33 13.77 14.82 -9.11
CA PRO A 33 13.63 15.89 -10.09
C PRO A 33 12.79 17.07 -9.56
N ALA A 34 12.94 18.24 -10.18
CA ALA A 34 12.05 19.37 -9.94
C ALA A 34 10.65 19.11 -10.53
N SER A 35 9.63 19.75 -9.95
CA SER A 35 8.26 19.62 -10.48
C SER A 35 8.19 20.22 -11.88
N PRO A 36 7.55 19.54 -12.86
CA PRO A 36 7.41 20.07 -14.21
C PRO A 36 6.41 21.24 -14.26
N ASP A 37 6.59 22.15 -15.23
CA ASP A 37 5.59 23.18 -15.55
C ASP A 37 4.35 22.60 -16.26
N HIS A 38 4.51 21.42 -16.85
CA HIS A 38 3.49 20.62 -17.52
C HIS A 38 2.87 19.58 -16.58
N PHE A 39 1.81 18.90 -17.02
CA PHE A 39 1.25 17.77 -16.27
C PHE A 39 1.98 16.45 -16.53
N TYR A 40 3.10 16.51 -17.24
CA TYR A 40 3.99 15.38 -17.44
C TYR A 40 5.45 15.78 -17.23
N LEU A 41 6.28 14.78 -16.94
CA LEU A 41 7.74 14.84 -17.03
C LEU A 41 8.18 13.68 -17.91
N ASP A 42 9.08 13.91 -18.86
CA ASP A 42 9.62 12.87 -19.74
C ASP A 42 11.11 13.12 -19.96
N GLN A 43 11.93 12.54 -19.09
CA GLN A 43 13.39 12.62 -19.18
C GLN A 43 13.96 11.77 -20.33
N PRO A 44 13.57 10.50 -20.51
CA PRO A 44 14.15 9.64 -21.54
C PRO A 44 13.57 9.87 -22.94
N GLY A 45 12.49 10.65 -23.09
CA GLY A 45 11.83 10.89 -24.38
C GLY A 45 10.97 9.71 -24.83
N ILE A 46 10.33 8.99 -23.89
CA ILE A 46 9.45 7.85 -24.19
C ILE A 46 8.07 8.34 -24.65
N LEU A 47 7.60 9.46 -24.11
CA LEU A 47 6.26 9.95 -24.40
C LEU A 47 6.19 10.60 -25.77
N ASP A 48 5.24 10.16 -26.59
CA ASP A 48 4.96 10.81 -27.88
C ASP A 48 4.14 12.09 -27.72
N GLU A 49 4.07 12.90 -28.78
CA GLU A 49 3.31 14.16 -28.76
C GLU A 49 1.81 13.94 -28.51
N THR A 50 1.26 12.81 -28.96
CA THR A 50 -0.15 12.47 -28.71
C THR A 50 -0.41 12.36 -27.21
N THR A 51 0.45 11.63 -26.49
CA THR A 51 0.32 11.39 -25.05
C THR A 51 0.61 12.65 -24.25
N LYS A 52 1.64 13.41 -24.62
CA LYS A 52 1.95 14.71 -23.99
C LYS A 52 0.76 15.68 -24.08
N ASN A 53 0.16 15.80 -25.26
CA ASN A 53 -1.01 16.66 -25.47
C ASN A 53 -2.24 16.17 -24.70
N LEU A 54 -2.49 14.86 -24.69
CA LEU A 54 -3.56 14.25 -23.90
C LEU A 54 -3.44 14.62 -22.41
N VAL A 55 -2.26 14.40 -21.82
CA VAL A 55 -2.00 14.66 -20.39
C VAL A 55 -2.18 16.14 -20.07
N ASP A 56 -1.59 17.03 -20.88
CA ASP A 56 -1.71 18.48 -20.66
C ASP A 56 -3.13 19.01 -20.84
N GLN A 57 -3.88 18.50 -21.83
CA GLN A 57 -5.26 18.91 -22.05
C GLN A 57 -6.16 18.49 -20.88
N LYS A 58 -6.03 17.24 -20.42
CA LYS A 58 -6.78 16.74 -19.27
C LYS A 58 -6.44 17.51 -17.99
N GLY A 59 -5.15 17.75 -17.74
CA GLY A 59 -4.72 18.53 -16.57
C GLY A 59 -5.23 19.98 -16.60
N LYS A 60 -5.21 20.65 -17.76
CA LYS A 60 -5.80 21.99 -17.91
C LYS A 60 -7.30 21.98 -17.64
N LEU A 61 -8.02 20.98 -18.16
CA LEU A 61 -9.45 20.81 -17.91
C LEU A 61 -9.72 20.65 -16.41
N TYR A 62 -8.94 19.82 -15.69
CA TYR A 62 -9.11 19.66 -14.24
C TYR A 62 -8.85 20.94 -13.47
N LYS A 63 -7.85 21.75 -13.84
CA LYS A 63 -7.60 23.07 -13.21
C LYS A 63 -8.81 24.02 -13.28
N GLU A 64 -9.67 23.87 -14.29
CA GLU A 64 -10.88 24.68 -14.46
C GLU A 64 -12.08 24.17 -13.64
N LYS A 65 -11.99 22.96 -13.06
CA LYS A 65 -13.07 22.37 -12.26
C LYS A 65 -13.00 22.82 -10.80
N THR A 66 -14.15 22.76 -10.12
CA THR A 66 -14.27 23.15 -8.70
C THR A 66 -13.41 22.28 -7.79
N GLU A 67 -13.28 20.99 -8.10
CA GLU A 67 -12.48 20.03 -7.32
C GLU A 67 -11.00 20.12 -7.63
N ALA A 68 -10.64 20.58 -8.83
CA ALA A 68 -9.28 20.70 -9.31
C ALA A 68 -8.37 19.49 -8.97
N PRO A 69 -8.77 18.24 -9.31
CA PRO A 69 -7.88 17.09 -9.14
C PRO A 69 -6.62 17.27 -10.00
N GLN A 70 -5.54 16.61 -9.61
CA GLN A 70 -4.27 16.73 -10.33
C GLN A 70 -3.70 15.35 -10.61
N VAL A 71 -3.52 15.02 -11.88
CA VAL A 71 -2.84 13.81 -12.31
C VAL A 71 -1.54 14.21 -13.00
N ILE A 72 -0.41 13.67 -12.56
CA ILE A 72 0.90 13.88 -13.20
C ILE A 72 1.41 12.54 -13.75
N LEU A 73 1.84 12.54 -15.01
CA LEU A 73 2.55 11.41 -15.64
C LEU A 73 4.05 11.69 -15.69
N ALA A 74 4.84 11.00 -14.88
CA ALA A 74 6.29 11.18 -14.83
C ALA A 74 7.01 9.96 -15.38
N VAL A 75 7.90 10.17 -16.34
CA VAL A 75 8.83 9.18 -16.88
C VAL A 75 10.25 9.67 -16.61
N ILE A 76 10.96 8.94 -15.75
CA ILE A 76 12.31 9.31 -15.28
C ILE A 76 13.37 8.32 -15.76
N ASP A 77 14.60 8.79 -15.90
CA ASP A 77 15.72 7.96 -16.36
C ASP A 77 16.05 6.83 -15.39
N SER A 78 15.95 7.07 -14.08
CA SER A 78 16.25 6.06 -13.05
C SER A 78 15.77 6.56 -11.67
N THR A 79 15.57 5.63 -10.75
CA THR A 79 15.43 5.90 -9.31
C THR A 79 16.79 5.93 -8.58
N ASP A 80 17.91 5.93 -9.32
CA ASP A 80 19.28 5.89 -8.79
C ASP A 80 19.55 4.72 -7.82
N GLY A 81 18.80 3.61 -7.99
CA GLY A 81 18.92 2.39 -7.18
C GLY A 81 17.90 2.30 -6.04
N ASP A 82 17.10 3.34 -5.79
CA ASP A 82 16.02 3.29 -4.81
C ASP A 82 14.82 2.49 -5.32
N SER A 83 14.05 1.92 -4.39
CA SER A 83 12.79 1.26 -4.74
C SER A 83 11.78 2.29 -5.25
N ILE A 84 11.07 1.98 -6.34
CA ILE A 84 9.99 2.85 -6.83
C ILE A 84 8.87 3.03 -5.79
N ASP A 85 8.69 2.03 -4.89
CA ASP A 85 7.72 2.08 -3.81
C ASP A 85 8.08 3.10 -2.71
N SER A 86 9.36 3.47 -2.56
CA SER A 86 9.78 4.57 -1.66
C SER A 86 9.94 5.88 -2.41
N TYR A 87 10.43 5.83 -3.65
CA TYR A 87 10.69 7.00 -4.48
C TYR A 87 9.40 7.74 -4.86
N ALA A 88 8.34 7.02 -5.24
CA ALA A 88 7.09 7.65 -5.70
C ALA A 88 6.40 8.48 -4.60
N PRO A 89 6.23 8.01 -3.34
CA PRO A 89 5.72 8.83 -2.26
C PRO A 89 6.54 10.09 -1.98
N ASP A 90 7.87 9.98 -1.98
CA ASP A 90 8.75 11.12 -1.71
C ASP A 90 8.69 12.15 -2.85
N LEU A 91 8.61 11.69 -4.10
CA LEU A 91 8.37 12.54 -5.26
C LEU A 91 7.00 13.22 -5.22
N PHE A 92 5.94 12.46 -4.91
CA PHE A 92 4.57 12.94 -4.80
C PHE A 92 4.48 14.08 -3.77
N LYS A 93 5.08 13.87 -2.60
CA LYS A 93 5.14 14.87 -1.52
C LYS A 93 5.96 16.08 -1.91
N LYS A 94 7.13 15.87 -2.53
CA LYS A 94 8.00 16.97 -2.99
C LYS A 94 7.28 17.89 -3.99
N TRP A 95 6.53 17.30 -4.92
CA TRP A 95 5.80 18.04 -5.94
C TRP A 95 4.45 18.60 -5.45
N GLN A 96 4.03 18.23 -4.23
CA GLN A 96 2.77 18.67 -3.64
C GLN A 96 1.57 18.43 -4.56
N ILE A 97 1.51 17.21 -5.10
CA ILE A 97 0.52 16.84 -6.12
C ILE A 97 -0.87 16.77 -5.49
N GLY A 98 -1.83 17.47 -6.11
CA GLY A 98 -3.22 17.51 -5.69
C GLY A 98 -3.64 18.83 -5.08
N ASN A 99 -4.95 18.99 -4.89
CA ASN A 99 -5.49 20.15 -4.21
C ASN A 99 -5.23 20.07 -2.70
N GLN A 100 -4.66 21.12 -2.11
CA GLN A 100 -4.31 21.18 -0.68
C GLN A 100 -5.46 20.92 0.30
N LYS A 101 -6.73 21.06 -0.12
CA LYS A 101 -7.91 20.83 0.72
C LYS A 101 -8.60 19.51 0.44
N LYS A 102 -8.40 18.95 -0.75
CA LYS A 102 -9.10 17.74 -1.20
C LYS A 102 -8.17 16.54 -1.30
N ASP A 103 -6.84 16.73 -1.27
CA ASP A 103 -5.84 15.66 -1.36
C ASP A 103 -6.09 14.71 -2.55
N ASN A 104 -6.59 15.26 -3.65
CA ASN A 104 -7.03 14.53 -4.85
C ASN A 104 -5.96 14.53 -5.96
N GLY A 105 -4.73 14.28 -5.55
CA GLY A 105 -3.57 14.14 -6.45
C GLY A 105 -3.33 12.69 -6.84
N VAL A 106 -2.82 12.46 -8.05
CA VAL A 106 -2.31 11.16 -8.50
C VAL A 106 -1.00 11.36 -9.24
N LEU A 107 0.01 10.56 -8.91
CA LEU A 107 1.25 10.44 -9.66
C LEU A 107 1.29 9.07 -10.33
N ILE A 108 1.41 9.05 -11.65
CA ILE A 108 1.78 7.86 -12.41
C ILE A 108 3.27 8.00 -12.70
N LEU A 109 4.10 7.23 -12.01
CA LEU A 109 5.54 7.24 -12.16
C LEU A 109 6.00 6.02 -12.93
N TYR A 110 6.79 6.23 -13.98
CA TYR A 110 7.58 5.23 -14.66
C TYR A 110 9.07 5.55 -14.54
N ALA A 111 9.89 4.58 -14.16
CA ALA A 111 11.34 4.71 -14.13
C ALA A 111 11.98 3.73 -15.12
N VAL A 112 12.99 4.16 -15.85
CA VAL A 112 13.82 3.28 -16.69
C VAL A 112 14.87 2.59 -15.81
N ASN A 113 14.41 1.77 -14.87
CA ASN A 113 15.24 1.00 -13.96
C ASN A 113 15.37 -0.47 -14.42
N ASP A 114 16.48 -1.11 -14.06
CA ASP A 114 16.77 -2.52 -14.39
C ASP A 114 16.03 -3.53 -13.48
N GLY A 115 14.95 -3.10 -12.82
CA GLY A 115 14.26 -3.86 -11.78
C GLY A 115 13.00 -4.61 -12.26
N ASP A 116 12.38 -5.37 -11.36
CA ASP A 116 11.13 -6.09 -11.66
C ASP A 116 9.88 -5.17 -11.74
N ARG A 117 10.00 -3.94 -11.20
CA ARG A 117 8.93 -2.93 -11.08
C ARG A 117 9.43 -1.56 -11.56
N ASN A 118 8.86 -1.14 -12.69
CA ASN A 118 9.23 0.10 -13.35
C ASN A 118 8.13 1.16 -13.25
N VAL A 119 6.98 0.82 -12.66
CA VAL A 119 5.80 1.67 -12.63
C VAL A 119 5.14 1.67 -11.25
N ARG A 120 4.65 2.83 -10.82
CA ARG A 120 3.88 3.01 -9.59
C ARG A 120 2.79 4.06 -9.81
N ILE A 121 1.62 3.83 -9.24
CA ILE A 121 0.55 4.81 -9.12
C ILE A 121 0.48 5.20 -7.65
N GLU A 122 0.79 6.46 -7.35
CA GLU A 122 0.69 7.03 -6.01
C GLU A 122 -0.53 7.93 -5.95
N VAL A 123 -1.43 7.67 -5.00
CA VAL A 123 -2.76 8.27 -4.91
C VAL A 123 -2.84 9.08 -3.62
N GLY A 124 -3.35 10.30 -3.72
CA GLY A 124 -3.63 11.14 -2.56
C GLY A 124 -4.90 10.71 -1.84
N TYR A 125 -4.97 11.00 -0.53
CA TYR A 125 -6.03 10.54 0.37
C TYR A 125 -7.46 10.76 -0.15
N GLY A 126 -7.73 11.88 -0.83
CA GLY A 126 -9.06 12.21 -1.32
C GLY A 126 -9.53 11.43 -2.56
N LEU A 127 -8.70 10.52 -3.07
CA LEU A 127 -9.04 9.61 -4.17
C LEU A 127 -8.79 8.14 -3.81
N GLU A 128 -8.39 7.81 -2.58
CA GLU A 128 -8.10 6.42 -2.17
C GLU A 128 -9.36 5.53 -2.14
N ASP A 129 -10.55 6.11 -1.97
CA ASP A 129 -11.84 5.42 -2.05
C ASP A 129 -12.26 5.11 -3.50
N VAL A 130 -11.65 5.80 -4.47
CA VAL A 130 -11.90 5.64 -5.91
C VAL A 130 -10.84 4.76 -6.56
N ILE A 131 -9.57 5.04 -6.26
CA ILE A 131 -8.39 4.36 -6.80
C ILE A 131 -7.70 3.71 -5.60
N THR A 132 -8.25 2.57 -5.18
CA THR A 132 -7.64 1.74 -4.13
C THR A 132 -6.34 1.09 -4.64
N ASP A 133 -5.53 0.54 -3.73
CA ASP A 133 -4.32 -0.20 -4.13
C ASP A 133 -4.64 -1.38 -5.05
N SER A 134 -5.76 -2.09 -4.82
CA SER A 134 -6.25 -3.14 -5.70
C SER A 134 -6.57 -2.63 -7.10
N VAL A 135 -7.31 -1.51 -7.20
CA VAL A 135 -7.67 -0.90 -8.49
C VAL A 135 -6.42 -0.43 -9.24
N ALA A 136 -5.50 0.26 -8.55
CA ALA A 136 -4.22 0.67 -9.13
C ALA A 136 -3.41 -0.55 -9.61
N GLY A 137 -3.37 -1.62 -8.83
CA GLY A 137 -2.73 -2.89 -9.19
C GLY A 137 -3.34 -3.51 -10.44
N ASN A 138 -4.68 -3.53 -10.55
CA ASN A 138 -5.39 -4.06 -11.71
C ASN A 138 -5.12 -3.24 -12.99
N ILE A 139 -5.10 -1.90 -12.90
CA ILE A 139 -4.74 -1.03 -14.02
C ILE A 139 -3.34 -1.39 -14.55
N LEU A 140 -2.36 -1.48 -13.64
CA LEU A 140 -0.98 -1.82 -14.00
C LEU A 140 -0.85 -3.25 -14.53
N GLN A 141 -1.66 -4.18 -14.01
CA GLN A 141 -1.70 -5.57 -14.48
C GLN A 141 -2.27 -5.65 -15.91
N GLN A 142 -3.27 -4.85 -16.25
CA GLN A 142 -3.81 -4.78 -17.62
C GLN A 142 -2.82 -4.12 -18.60
N ALA A 143 -2.03 -3.15 -18.14
CA ALA A 143 -0.99 -2.47 -18.93
C ALA A 143 0.36 -3.21 -19.00
N LYS A 144 0.50 -4.33 -18.26
CA LYS A 144 1.79 -4.96 -17.94
C LYS A 144 2.64 -5.31 -19.16
N ASP A 145 2.03 -5.90 -20.19
CA ASP A 145 2.77 -6.38 -21.36
C ASP A 145 3.36 -5.21 -22.16
N ASP A 146 2.63 -4.10 -22.25
CA ASP A 146 3.08 -2.87 -22.89
C ASP A 146 4.18 -2.18 -22.04
N LEU A 147 3.99 -2.08 -20.72
CA LEU A 147 4.92 -1.41 -19.79
C LEU A 147 6.25 -2.15 -19.60
N LYS A 148 6.26 -3.48 -19.77
CA LYS A 148 7.46 -4.33 -19.70
C LYS A 148 8.14 -4.56 -21.05
N SER A 149 7.62 -3.94 -22.12
CA SER A 149 8.24 -4.01 -23.44
C SER A 149 9.60 -3.32 -23.47
N ASN A 150 10.47 -3.75 -24.39
CA ASN A 150 11.74 -3.07 -24.67
C ASN A 150 11.59 -1.95 -25.73
N ASP A 151 10.38 -1.77 -26.27
CA ASP A 151 10.07 -0.72 -27.25
C ASP A 151 9.37 0.46 -26.58
N ASN A 152 9.93 1.65 -26.74
CA ASN A 152 9.37 2.90 -26.22
C ASN A 152 7.93 3.13 -26.72
N THR A 153 7.59 2.66 -27.93
CA THR A 153 6.23 2.79 -28.47
C THR A 153 5.21 2.01 -27.65
N SER A 154 5.55 0.76 -27.29
CA SER A 154 4.72 -0.07 -26.41
C SER A 154 4.65 0.51 -25.00
N ILE A 155 5.77 0.96 -24.44
CA ILE A 155 5.78 1.57 -23.10
C ILE A 155 4.86 2.80 -23.07
N ASN A 156 4.98 3.69 -24.07
CA ASN A 156 4.11 4.86 -24.23
C ASN A 156 2.62 4.46 -24.28
N LYS A 157 2.27 3.41 -25.03
CA LYS A 157 0.90 2.88 -25.08
C LYS A 157 0.40 2.39 -23.72
N GLY A 158 1.25 1.69 -22.95
CA GLY A 158 0.92 1.24 -21.59
C GLY A 158 0.72 2.42 -20.62
N LEU A 159 1.55 3.46 -20.72
CA LEU A 159 1.42 4.68 -19.92
C LEU A 159 0.17 5.49 -20.29
N GLN A 160 -0.13 5.58 -21.59
CA GLN A 160 -1.35 6.22 -22.08
C GLN A 160 -2.60 5.51 -21.57
N TYR A 161 -2.64 4.17 -21.64
CA TYR A 161 -3.74 3.38 -21.07
C TYR A 161 -3.88 3.63 -19.56
N THR A 162 -2.77 3.59 -18.82
CA THR A 162 -2.75 3.82 -17.36
C THR A 162 -3.31 5.21 -17.02
N PHE A 163 -2.89 6.23 -17.75
CA PHE A 163 -3.39 7.61 -17.59
C PHE A 163 -4.89 7.72 -17.89
N ASN A 164 -5.36 7.10 -18.97
CA ASN A 164 -6.77 7.10 -19.35
C ASN A 164 -7.62 6.36 -18.31
N ALA A 165 -7.16 5.24 -17.77
CA ALA A 165 -7.87 4.49 -16.74
C ALA A 165 -8.05 5.32 -15.46
N VAL A 166 -6.95 5.90 -14.96
CA VAL A 166 -6.96 6.79 -13.79
C VAL A 166 -7.90 7.97 -13.98
N THR A 167 -7.80 8.66 -15.12
CA THR A 167 -8.63 9.85 -15.37
C THR A 167 -10.10 9.51 -15.61
N THR A 168 -10.40 8.35 -16.20
CA THR A 168 -11.79 7.86 -16.33
C THR A 168 -12.43 7.60 -14.96
N LEU A 169 -11.69 7.02 -14.01
CA LEU A 169 -12.17 6.79 -12.65
C LEU A 169 -12.43 8.12 -11.92
N ILE A 170 -11.52 9.09 -12.05
CA ILE A 170 -11.68 10.45 -11.48
C ILE A 170 -12.88 11.16 -12.11
N ASP A 171 -13.03 11.08 -13.43
CA ASP A 171 -14.13 11.69 -14.16
C ASP A 171 -15.47 11.12 -13.71
N LYS A 172 -15.57 9.79 -13.53
CA LYS A 172 -16.75 9.12 -12.99
C LYS A 172 -17.04 9.55 -11.55
N HIS A 173 -16.03 9.64 -10.69
CA HIS A 173 -16.21 10.03 -9.29
C HIS A 173 -16.74 11.46 -9.11
N TYR A 174 -16.32 12.39 -9.98
CA TYR A 174 -16.76 13.80 -9.93
C TYR A 174 -17.85 14.16 -10.93
N ASP A 175 -18.47 13.17 -11.58
CA ASP A 175 -19.51 13.36 -12.62
C ASP A 175 -19.08 14.30 -13.76
N TYR A 176 -17.81 14.24 -14.16
CA TYR A 176 -17.30 14.99 -15.32
C TYR A 176 -17.69 14.30 -16.63
N PRO A 177 -17.91 15.07 -17.72
CA PRO A 177 -18.23 14.48 -19.01
C PRO A 177 -17.05 13.64 -19.51
N ALA A 178 -17.33 12.39 -19.89
CA ALA A 178 -16.36 11.52 -20.53
C ALA A 178 -15.85 12.15 -21.84
N ASP A 179 -14.56 11.97 -22.11
CA ASP A 179 -13.95 12.35 -23.38
C ASP A 179 -13.64 11.13 -24.26
N GLN A 180 -13.15 11.37 -25.46
CA GLN A 180 -12.87 10.34 -26.46
C GLN A 180 -11.79 9.30 -26.07
N ASN A 181 -11.00 9.58 -25.02
CA ASN A 181 -9.95 8.72 -24.49
C ASN A 181 -10.39 7.99 -23.22
N ALA A 182 -11.61 8.23 -22.74
CA ALA A 182 -12.16 7.50 -21.60
C ALA A 182 -12.26 6.01 -21.93
N LEU A 183 -11.94 5.17 -20.95
CA LEU A 183 -12.16 3.73 -21.05
C LEU A 183 -13.65 3.44 -21.08
N SER A 184 -14.03 2.36 -21.78
CA SER A 184 -15.40 1.86 -21.77
C SER A 184 -15.80 1.35 -20.38
N ASP A 185 -17.11 1.26 -20.13
CA ASP A 185 -17.62 0.74 -18.86
C ASP A 185 -17.14 -0.69 -18.59
N ASP A 186 -17.10 -1.54 -19.62
CA ASP A 186 -16.60 -2.92 -19.53
C ASP A 186 -15.11 -2.98 -19.12
N GLU A 187 -14.29 -2.04 -19.60
CA GLU A 187 -12.87 -1.95 -19.23
C GLU A 187 -12.70 -1.44 -17.79
N ILE A 188 -13.54 -0.48 -17.37
CA ILE A 188 -13.54 0.02 -16.00
C ILE A 188 -13.99 -1.04 -15.01
N ASP A 189 -14.99 -1.84 -15.36
CA ASP A 189 -15.46 -2.95 -14.52
C ASP A 189 -14.37 -4.00 -14.33
N GLN A 190 -13.52 -4.25 -15.34
CA GLN A 190 -12.39 -5.18 -15.22
C GLN A 190 -11.31 -4.70 -14.25
N VAL A 191 -11.01 -3.39 -14.24
CA VAL A 191 -10.00 -2.85 -13.31
C VAL A 191 -10.57 -2.57 -11.91
N SER A 192 -11.88 -2.31 -11.83
CA SER A 192 -12.60 -2.06 -10.57
C SER A 192 -13.10 -3.34 -9.91
N ALA A 193 -13.09 -4.46 -10.62
CA ALA A 193 -13.41 -5.76 -10.05
C ALA A 193 -12.45 -6.03 -8.89
N ASP A 194 -13.03 -6.15 -7.70
CA ASP A 194 -12.33 -6.61 -6.51
C ASP A 194 -12.03 -8.08 -6.75
N ASP A 195 -10.87 -8.34 -7.34
CA ASP A 195 -10.34 -9.67 -7.53
C ASP A 195 -10.05 -10.16 -6.11
N SER A 196 -11.07 -10.78 -5.51
CA SER A 196 -10.95 -11.71 -4.39
C SER A 196 -10.21 -12.96 -4.85
N SER A 197 -9.12 -12.76 -5.60
CA SER A 197 -8.09 -13.74 -5.76
C SER A 197 -7.40 -13.81 -4.41
N ASP A 198 -7.73 -14.88 -3.71
CA ASP A 198 -7.11 -15.40 -2.51
C ASP A 198 -5.57 -15.37 -2.64
N GLY A 199 -5.00 -14.19 -2.43
CA GLY A 199 -3.61 -14.00 -2.09
C GLY A 199 -3.44 -14.49 -0.66
N GLU A 200 -3.46 -15.81 -0.49
CA GLU A 200 -3.04 -16.56 0.70
C GLU A 200 -1.82 -15.86 1.28
N SER A 201 -2.13 -15.05 2.29
CA SER A 201 -1.28 -13.94 2.62
C SER A 201 -0.07 -14.53 3.31
N ILE A 202 1.11 -14.20 2.82
CA ILE A 202 2.35 -14.38 3.56
C ILE A 202 2.20 -13.72 4.96
N PHE A 203 1.32 -12.71 5.08
CA PHE A 203 0.84 -12.10 6.33
C PHE A 203 -0.07 -12.99 7.20
N SER A 204 -0.93 -13.85 6.63
CA SER A 204 -1.73 -14.83 7.38
C SER A 204 -0.83 -15.91 7.96
N LEU A 205 0.13 -16.41 7.18
CA LEU A 205 1.13 -17.34 7.68
C LEU A 205 1.99 -16.70 8.77
N PHE A 206 2.34 -15.42 8.62
CA PHE A 206 3.06 -14.67 9.66
C PHE A 206 2.24 -14.51 10.94
N PHE A 207 0.93 -14.21 10.83
CA PHE A 207 0.03 -14.10 11.98
C PHE A 207 -0.23 -15.47 12.66
N VAL A 208 -0.42 -16.53 11.87
CA VAL A 208 -0.55 -17.91 12.36
C VAL A 208 0.74 -18.37 13.02
N LEU A 209 1.91 -18.07 12.44
CA LEU A 209 3.21 -18.39 13.03
C LEU A 209 3.45 -17.58 14.31
N LEU A 210 3.11 -16.28 14.34
CA LEU A 210 3.22 -15.43 15.52
C LEU A 210 2.30 -15.89 16.67
N ILE A 211 1.13 -16.41 16.36
CA ILE A 211 0.21 -16.99 17.35
C ILE A 211 0.68 -18.38 17.79
N VAL A 212 1.09 -19.27 16.88
CA VAL A 212 1.40 -20.68 17.17
C VAL A 212 2.78 -20.87 17.82
N LEU A 213 3.78 -20.08 17.43
CA LEU A 213 5.16 -20.19 17.90
C LEU A 213 5.34 -19.97 19.42
N PRO A 214 4.65 -19.04 20.11
CA PRO A 214 4.68 -18.97 21.56
C PRO A 214 3.97 -20.15 22.23
N PHE A 215 2.93 -20.76 21.64
CA PHE A 215 2.34 -21.99 22.21
C PHE A 215 3.28 -23.19 22.11
N ILE A 216 4.09 -23.29 21.05
CA ILE A 216 5.09 -24.35 20.89
C ILE A 216 6.29 -24.11 21.82
N LEU A 217 6.74 -22.86 21.98
CA LEU A 217 7.91 -22.53 22.80
C LEU A 217 7.60 -22.45 24.32
N PHE A 218 6.39 -22.03 24.70
CA PHE A 218 6.00 -21.84 26.11
C PHE A 218 4.96 -22.85 26.62
N GLY A 219 4.31 -23.65 25.76
CA GLY A 219 3.31 -24.65 26.16
C GLY A 219 3.89 -25.99 26.63
N GLY A 220 5.21 -26.19 26.56
CA GLY A 220 5.87 -27.48 26.77
C GLY A 220 6.40 -27.78 28.17
N ARG A 221 5.94 -27.12 29.25
CA ARG A 221 6.44 -27.43 30.61
C ARG A 221 5.38 -27.29 31.70
N GLY A 222 4.44 -28.22 31.73
CA GLY A 222 3.44 -28.34 32.80
C GLY A 222 3.27 -29.78 33.27
N GLY A 223 4.31 -30.39 33.82
CA GLY A 223 4.25 -31.75 34.35
C GLY A 223 5.12 -31.99 35.59
N ARG A 224 4.44 -32.17 36.73
CA ARG A 224 4.72 -33.15 37.82
C ARG A 224 5.35 -32.65 39.13
N GLY A 225 4.60 -32.83 40.23
CA GLY A 225 5.13 -33.31 41.52
C GLY A 225 4.70 -32.54 42.77
N GLY A 226 3.80 -33.11 43.58
CA GLY A 226 3.36 -32.55 44.87
C GLY A 226 4.03 -33.16 46.12
N ARG A 227 3.79 -32.53 47.29
CA ARG A 227 3.61 -33.11 48.65
C ARG A 227 3.77 -32.02 49.72
N GLY A 228 2.80 -31.91 50.64
CA GLY A 228 3.06 -31.47 52.02
C GLY A 228 2.09 -30.49 52.67
N GLY A 229 1.11 -31.02 53.42
CA GLY A 229 0.64 -30.48 54.72
C GLY A 229 -0.45 -29.40 54.74
N GLY A 230 -1.71 -29.79 55.03
CA GLY A 230 -2.77 -28.88 55.50
C GLY A 230 -2.63 -28.50 57.00
N PRO A 231 -3.64 -27.97 57.71
CA PRO A 231 -5.06 -27.69 57.37
C PRO A 231 -5.44 -26.19 57.60
N TRP A 232 -6.56 -25.63 57.10
CA TRP A 232 -7.85 -25.53 57.82
C TRP A 232 -8.86 -24.59 57.08
N TYR A 233 -10.13 -25.02 57.01
CA TYR A 233 -11.44 -24.31 56.99
C TYR A 233 -11.81 -23.21 55.97
N TRP A 234 -12.62 -23.59 54.96
CA TRP A 234 -14.00 -23.11 54.64
C TRP A 234 -14.45 -23.88 53.37
N GLY A 235 -15.28 -24.93 53.41
CA GLY A 235 -16.75 -24.89 53.52
C GLY A 235 -17.38 -24.52 52.16
N GLY A 236 -18.11 -25.33 51.41
CA GLY A 236 -18.60 -26.71 51.55
C GLY A 236 -19.61 -27.01 50.42
N GLY A 237 -19.76 -28.30 50.07
CA GLY A 237 -20.89 -28.89 49.32
C GLY A 237 -20.84 -28.69 47.78
N GLY A 238 -20.75 -29.70 46.91
CA GLY A 238 -21.05 -31.12 47.03
C GLY A 238 -22.48 -31.43 46.56
N PHE A 239 -22.60 -32.50 45.75
CA PHE A 239 -23.82 -33.14 45.19
C PHE A 239 -24.34 -32.53 43.88
N GLY A 240 -24.48 -33.23 42.75
CA GLY A 240 -24.46 -34.67 42.50
C GLY A 240 -25.82 -35.15 41.98
N GLY A 241 -25.87 -35.52 40.70
CA GLY A 241 -26.76 -36.55 40.14
C GLY A 241 -28.25 -36.26 40.02
N GLY A 242 -28.83 -36.55 38.85
CA GLY A 242 -30.29 -36.70 38.72
C GLY A 242 -30.82 -36.50 37.31
N SER A 243 -30.99 -37.60 36.58
CA SER A 243 -31.61 -37.70 35.26
C SER A 243 -33.15 -37.69 35.29
N SER A 244 -33.72 -37.33 34.13
CA SER A 244 -35.05 -37.69 33.58
C SER A 244 -36.29 -36.90 34.04
N SER A 245 -37.02 -36.33 33.07
CA SER A 245 -38.36 -36.76 32.64
C SER A 245 -39.17 -35.62 31.98
N GLY A 246 -40.03 -35.97 31.03
CA GLY A 246 -41.06 -35.12 30.42
C GLY A 246 -40.64 -34.53 29.06
N GLY A 247 -41.10 -34.97 27.89
CA GLY A 247 -42.36 -35.64 27.54
C GLY A 247 -43.44 -34.60 27.24
N GLY A 248 -43.71 -34.34 25.96
CA GLY A 248 -44.80 -33.46 25.53
C GLY A 248 -44.83 -33.19 24.02
N SER A 249 -45.50 -34.08 23.29
CA SER A 249 -45.92 -33.90 21.88
C SER A 249 -47.19 -33.06 21.77
N PHE A 250 -47.24 -32.15 20.79
CA PHE A 250 -48.44 -31.69 20.06
C PHE A 250 -47.92 -31.15 18.70
N GLY A 251 -48.43 -31.45 17.49
CA GLY A 251 -49.67 -32.07 17.05
C GLY A 251 -50.40 -31.14 16.07
N GLY A 252 -50.50 -31.52 14.79
CA GLY A 252 -51.33 -30.90 13.73
C GLY A 252 -50.50 -30.23 12.62
N GLY A 253 -50.45 -30.70 11.36
CA GLY A 253 -51.55 -31.04 10.44
C GLY A 253 -52.12 -29.73 9.86
N GLY A 254 -52.09 -29.38 8.58
CA GLY A 254 -51.96 -30.09 7.31
C GLY A 254 -52.85 -29.34 6.29
N GLY A 255 -52.55 -29.39 4.99
CA GLY A 255 -53.57 -29.24 3.94
C GLY A 255 -53.37 -28.13 2.91
N PHE A 256 -53.47 -28.55 1.65
CA PHE A 256 -53.31 -27.82 0.40
C PHE A 256 -54.69 -27.59 -0.24
N SER A 257 -54.84 -26.50 -1.01
CA SER A 257 -55.90 -26.25 -2.02
C SER A 257 -55.53 -24.92 -2.68
N GLY A 258 -55.31 -24.76 -3.99
CA GLY A 258 -55.98 -25.37 -5.13
C GLY A 258 -57.04 -24.39 -5.63
N GLY A 259 -56.72 -23.62 -6.67
CA GLY A 259 -57.57 -22.62 -7.33
C GLY A 259 -56.77 -21.81 -8.32
#